data_AF-A0A7W2N3B0-F1
#
_entry.id   AF-A0A7W2N3B0-F1
#
_cell.length_a   1.000
_cell.length_b   1.000
_cell.length_c   1.000
_cell.angle_alpha   90.00
_cell.angle_beta   90.00
_cell.angle_gamma   90.00
#
_symmetry.space_group_name_H-M   'P 1'
#
loop_
_entity.id
_entity.type
_entity.pdbx_description
1 polymer ?
#
loop_
_entity_poly.entity_id
_entity_poly.type
_entity_poly.pdbx_seq_one_letter_code
_entity_poly.pdbx_strand_id
1 'polypeptide(L)'
;MELHDVFLLLKKQKLCRSGRDFSEHYLGQGRNYYSVIRARERQVSTKAMMNLYFKLRSQAEQLNDERFPALLKNQQILREISGYVLEDVKQRSKFCP
;
A
#
# COMPACT_ATOMS: atom_id res chain seq x y z
N MET A 1 -7.25 6.01 6.53
CA MET A 1 -6.03 5.36 7.09
C MET A 1 -4.85 6.05 6.44
N GLU A 2 -3.87 6.52 7.21
CA GLU A 2 -2.75 7.27 6.63
C GLU A 2 -1.78 6.34 5.91
N LEU A 3 -1.05 6.87 4.91
CA LEU A 3 -0.03 6.09 4.18
C LEU A 3 1.04 5.51 5.12
N HIS A 4 1.36 6.23 6.19
CA HIS A 4 2.31 5.74 7.19
C HIS A 4 1.80 4.50 7.91
N ASP A 5 0.51 4.45 8.24
CA ASP A 5 -0.10 3.29 8.90
C ASP A 5 -0.04 2.07 7.98
N VAL A 6 -0.30 2.27 6.68
CA VAL A 6 -0.15 1.21 5.67
C VAL A 6 1.27 0.65 5.66
N PHE A 7 2.29 1.52 5.64
CA PHE A 7 3.68 1.09 5.69
C PHE A 7 4.00 0.32 6.99
N LEU A 8 3.58 0.82 8.15
CA LEU A 8 3.81 0.16 9.44
C LEU A 8 3.14 -1.21 9.50
N LEU A 9 1.92 -1.33 8.98
CA LEU A 9 1.16 -2.57 8.95
C LEU A 9 1.84 -3.61 8.05
N LEU A 10 2.24 -3.22 6.84
CA LEU A 10 2.99 -4.09 5.92
C LEU A 10 4.33 -4.54 6.52
N LYS A 11 5.03 -3.63 7.21
CA LYS A 11 6.28 -3.95 7.90
C LYS A 11 6.06 -4.93 9.05
N LYS A 12 5.01 -4.74 9.84
CA LYS A 12 4.63 -5.63 10.96
C LYS A 12 4.32 -7.05 10.47
N GLN A 13 3.66 -7.18 9.32
CA GLN A 13 3.36 -8.47 8.70
C GLN A 13 4.55 -9.06 7.91
N LYS A 14 5.73 -8.43 7.96
CA LYS A 14 6.93 -8.82 7.19
C LYS A 14 6.72 -8.84 5.66
N LEU A 15 5.70 -8.12 5.17
CA LEU A 15 5.40 -7.98 3.74
C LEU A 15 6.22 -6.86 3.09
N CYS A 16 6.62 -5.86 3.87
CA CYS A 16 7.51 -4.79 3.43
C CYS A 16 8.74 -4.69 4.34
N ARG A 17 9.93 -4.59 3.74
CA ARG A 17 11.20 -4.63 4.47
C ARG A 17 11.65 -3.27 4.96
N SER A 18 11.40 -2.21 4.18
CA SER A 18 11.95 -0.88 4.43
C SER A 18 11.17 0.20 3.69
N GLY A 19 11.38 1.48 4.04
CA GLY A 19 10.79 2.59 3.29
C GLY A 19 11.26 2.66 1.84
N ARG A 20 12.48 2.18 1.55
CA ARG A 20 12.99 2.03 0.19
C ARG A 20 12.18 0.98 -0.58
N ASP A 21 12.00 -0.18 0.02
CA ASP A 21 11.21 -1.28 -0.53
C ASP A 21 9.75 -0.85 -0.77
N PHE A 22 9.18 -0.11 0.17
CA PHE A 22 7.86 0.50 0.02
C PHE A 22 7.79 1.46 -1.16
N SER A 23 8.80 2.32 -1.33
CA SER A 23 8.85 3.27 -2.43
C SER A 23 8.93 2.58 -3.79
N GLU A 24 9.85 1.64 -3.96
CA GLU A 24 10.11 0.97 -5.23
C GLU A 24 8.97 0.00 -5.59
N HIS A 25 8.58 -0.89 -4.66
CA HIS A 25 7.72 -2.03 -4.99
C HIS A 25 6.23 -1.81 -4.72
N TYR A 26 5.87 -0.88 -3.84
CA TYR A 26 4.47 -0.59 -3.53
C TYR A 26 4.00 0.71 -4.18
N LEU A 27 4.78 1.79 -4.06
CA LEU A 27 4.41 3.09 -4.63
C LEU A 27 4.80 3.22 -6.12
N GLY A 28 5.71 2.37 -6.61
CA GLY A 28 6.24 2.45 -7.97
C GLY A 28 6.99 3.76 -8.22
N GLN A 29 7.75 4.21 -7.22
CA GLN A 29 8.49 5.47 -7.21
C GLN A 29 9.98 5.24 -6.91
N GLY A 30 10.79 6.29 -7.04
CA GLY A 30 12.21 6.24 -6.70
C GLY A 30 12.48 5.86 -5.24
N ARG A 31 13.66 5.31 -4.96
CA ARG A 31 14.10 4.75 -3.67
C ARG A 31 13.82 5.59 -2.43
N ASN A 32 13.90 6.91 -2.55
CA ASN A 32 13.76 7.85 -1.45
C ASN A 32 12.36 8.48 -1.36
N TYR A 33 11.44 8.12 -2.26
CA TYR A 33 10.15 8.79 -2.39
C TYR A 33 9.38 8.83 -1.08
N TYR A 34 9.22 7.68 -0.42
CA TYR A 34 8.49 7.58 0.86
C TYR A 34 9.13 8.45 1.96
N SER A 35 10.45 8.45 2.07
CA SER A 35 11.16 9.27 3.05
C SER A 35 11.00 10.76 2.75
N VAL A 36 11.03 11.15 1.48
CA VAL A 36 10.88 12.55 1.06
C VAL A 36 9.47 13.06 1.31
N ILE A 37 8.42 12.31 0.98
CA ILE A 37 7.03 12.74 1.25
C ILE A 37 6.77 12.85 2.76
N ARG A 38 7.34 11.95 3.56
CA ARG A 38 7.26 11.95 5.02
C ARG A 38 7.93 13.18 5.62
N ALA A 39 9.16 13.47 5.19
CA ALA A 39 9.94 14.59 5.70
C ALA A 39 9.37 15.96 5.29
N ARG A 40 8.64 16.02 4.16
CA ARG A 40 8.08 17.25 3.61
C ARG A 40 6.58 17.40 3.86
N GLU A 41 5.96 16.47 4.59
CA GLU A 41 4.51 16.42 4.85
C GLU A 41 3.68 16.56 3.56
N ARG A 42 4.20 15.99 2.45
CA ARG A 42 3.55 16.10 1.14
C ARG A 42 2.54 14.99 0.96
N GLN A 43 1.43 15.35 0.31
CA GLN A 43 0.46 14.37 -0.15
C GLN A 43 1.09 13.46 -1.21
N VAL A 44 0.81 12.16 -1.09
CA VAL A 44 1.18 11.15 -2.08
C VAL A 44 0.46 11.42 -3.39
N SER A 45 1.11 11.23 -4.53
CA SER A 45 0.44 11.38 -5.82
C SER A 45 -0.63 10.31 -6.03
N THR A 46 -1.71 10.64 -6.74
CA THR A 46 -2.77 9.66 -7.10
C THR A 46 -2.20 8.45 -7.84
N LYS A 47 -1.21 8.65 -8.71
CA LYS A 47 -0.50 7.56 -9.40
C LYS A 47 0.17 6.59 -8.41
N ALA A 48 0.88 7.10 -7.40
CA ALA A 48 1.52 6.27 -6.39
C ALA A 48 0.49 5.53 -5.51
N MET A 49 -0.64 6.16 -5.20
CA MET A 49 -1.75 5.50 -4.50
C MET A 49 -2.40 4.38 -5.33
N MET A 50 -2.56 4.59 -6.63
CA MET A 50 -3.06 3.55 -7.54
C MET A 50 -2.09 2.37 -7.67
N ASN A 51 -0.78 2.64 -7.77
CA ASN A 51 0.24 1.60 -7.74
C ASN A 51 0.16 0.78 -6.45
N LEU A 52 0.00 1.45 -5.31
CA LEU A 52 -0.17 0.81 -4.01
C LEU A 52 -1.40 -0.10 -4.00
N TYR A 53 -2.54 0.40 -4.46
CA TYR A 53 -3.77 -0.39 -4.58
C TYR A 53 -3.57 -1.68 -5.39
N PHE A 54 -3.04 -1.56 -6.62
CA PHE A 54 -2.84 -2.72 -7.48
C PHE A 54 -1.85 -3.72 -6.89
N LYS A 55 -0.78 -3.23 -6.26
CA LYS A 55 0.22 -4.11 -5.64
C LYS A 55 -0.38 -4.91 -4.50
N LEU A 56 -1.12 -4.25 -3.60
CA LEU A 56 -1.77 -4.90 -2.45
C LEU A 56 -2.79 -5.94 -2.90
N ARG A 57 -3.62 -5.59 -3.89
CA ARG A 57 -4.60 -6.51 -4.47
C ARG A 57 -3.95 -7.73 -5.11
N SER A 58 -2.93 -7.51 -5.93
CA SER A 58 -2.19 -8.59 -6.59
C SER A 58 -1.52 -9.52 -5.57
N GLN A 59 -0.92 -8.98 -4.51
CA GLN A 59 -0.37 -9.81 -3.44
C GLN A 59 -1.45 -10.59 -2.69
N ALA A 60 -2.61 -9.99 -2.42
CA ALA A 60 -3.73 -10.71 -1.80
C ALA A 60 -4.23 -11.88 -2.66
N GLU A 61 -4.29 -11.69 -3.98
CA GLU A 61 -4.68 -12.74 -4.93
C GLU A 61 -3.64 -13.87 -4.97
N GLN A 62 -2.34 -13.55 -4.86
CA GLN A 62 -1.26 -14.55 -4.82
C GLN A 62 -1.23 -15.38 -3.52
N LEU A 63 -1.75 -14.85 -2.42
CA LEU A 63 -1.80 -15.53 -1.12
C LEU A 63 -3.01 -16.48 -0.96
N ASN A 64 -3.73 -16.75 -2.05
CA ASN A 64 -4.90 -17.63 -2.06
C ASN A 64 -4.52 -19.12 -2.09
N ASP A 65 -3.78 -19.60 -1.08
CA ASP A 65 -3.49 -21.03 -0.91
C ASP A 65 -4.14 -21.54 0.39
N GLU A 66 -5.24 -22.26 0.25
CA GLU A 66 -6.04 -22.81 1.36
C GLU A 66 -5.26 -23.77 2.26
N ARG A 67 -4.11 -24.29 1.78
CA ARG A 67 -3.24 -25.19 2.55
C ARG A 67 -2.43 -24.46 3.62
N PHE A 68 -2.38 -23.12 3.58
CA PHE A 68 -1.61 -22.32 4.52
C PHE A 68 -2.49 -21.24 5.19
N PRO A 69 -3.19 -21.58 6.30
CA PRO A 69 -4.07 -20.64 7.00
C PRO A 69 -3.40 -19.33 7.45
N ALA A 70 -2.09 -19.36 7.72
CA ALA A 70 -1.31 -18.16 8.03
C ALA A 70 -1.28 -17.16 6.86
N LEU A 71 -1.35 -17.62 5.61
CA LEU A 71 -1.42 -16.78 4.42
C LEU A 71 -2.81 -16.15 4.25
N LEU A 72 -3.87 -16.83 4.68
CA LEU A 72 -5.25 -16.30 4.65
C LEU A 72 -5.39 -15.03 5.50
N LYS A 73 -4.72 -14.99 6.67
CA LYS A 73 -4.69 -13.78 7.51
C LYS A 73 -4.02 -12.60 6.80
N ASN A 74 -2.89 -12.84 6.15
CA ASN A 74 -2.19 -11.80 5.39
C ASN A 74 -2.99 -11.37 4.15
N GLN A 75 -3.67 -12.31 3.50
CA GLN A 75 -4.56 -12.03 2.39
C GLN A 75 -5.70 -11.09 2.82
N GLN A 76 -6.38 -11.40 3.92
CA GLN A 76 -7.48 -10.55 4.41
C GLN A 76 -6.99 -9.13 4.72
N ILE A 77 -5.86 -9.01 5.44
CA ILE A 77 -5.25 -7.71 5.74
C ILE A 77 -4.94 -6.93 4.45
N LEU A 78 -4.34 -7.58 3.45
CA LEU A 78 -4.02 -6.92 2.18
C LEU A 78 -5.28 -6.46 1.42
N ARG A 79 -6.36 -7.26 1.44
CA ARG A 79 -7.65 -6.88 0.84
C ARG A 79 -8.24 -5.65 1.54
N GLU A 80 -8.27 -5.65 2.86
CA GLU A 80 -8.78 -4.52 3.65
C GLU A 80 -7.99 -3.24 3.37
N ILE A 81 -6.65 -3.29 3.42
CA ILE A 81 -5.79 -2.14 3.09
C ILE A 81 -6.05 -1.66 1.66
N SER A 82 -6.15 -2.58 0.70
CA SER A 82 -6.41 -2.21 -0.70
C SER A 82 -7.75 -1.49 -0.86
N GLY A 83 -8.78 -1.88 -0.11
CA GLY A 83 -10.07 -1.18 -0.06
C GLY A 83 -9.93 0.25 0.44
N TYR A 84 -9.23 0.47 1.56
CA TYR A 84 -8.99 1.80 2.09
C TYR A 84 -8.22 2.70 1.10
N VAL A 85 -7.17 2.17 0.47
CA VAL A 85 -6.37 2.92 -0.52
C VAL A 85 -7.21 3.30 -1.74
N LEU A 86 -8.10 2.41 -2.20
CA LEU A 86 -8.98 2.69 -3.33
C LEU A 86 -10.02 3.77 -3.01
N GLU A 87 -10.62 3.73 -1.82
CA GLU A 87 -11.56 4.78 -1.39
C GLU A 87 -10.86 6.14 -1.29
N ASP A 88 -9.64 6.20 -0.75
CA ASP A 88 -8.81 7.40 -0.75
C ASP A 88 -8.56 7.96 -2.16
N VAL A 89 -8.24 7.10 -3.12
CA VAL A 89 -8.08 7.51 -4.54
C VAL A 89 -9.39 8.07 -5.08
N LYS A 90 -10.51 7.38 -4.88
CA LYS A 90 -11.83 7.81 -5.37
C LYS A 90 -12.20 9.18 -4.82
N GLN A 91 -11.94 9.43 -3.53
CA GLN A 91 -12.19 10.75 -2.93
C GLN A 91 -11.36 11.82 -3.64
N ARG A 92 -10.04 11.61 -3.81
CA ARG A 92 -9.17 12.56 -4.52
C ARG A 92 -9.62 12.85 -5.94
N SER A 93 -10.11 11.84 -6.66
CA SER A 93 -10.64 11.99 -8.02
C SER A 93 -11.97 12.74 -8.09
N LYS A 94 -12.83 12.63 -7.07
CA LYS A 94 -14.09 13.37 -6.97
C LYS A 94 -13.90 14.86 -6.69
N PHE A 95 -12.76 15.24 -6.12
CA PHE A 95 -12.40 16.64 -5.81
C PHE A 95 -11.53 17.30 -6.89
N CYS A 96 -11.52 16.78 -8.13
CA CYS A 96 -10.94 17.49 -9.28
C CYS A 96 -12.04 18.37 -9.91
N PRO A 97 -12.06 19.70 -9.68
CA PRO A 97 -12.93 20.63 -10.42
C PRO A 97 -12.56 20.70 -11.91
#